data_AF-A0A3B9Y655-F1
#
_entry.id   AF-A0A3B9Y655-F1
#
_cell.length_a   1.000
_cell.length_b   1.000
_cell.length_c   1.000
_cell.angle_alpha   90.00
_cell.angle_beta   90.00
_cell.angle_gamma   90.00
#
_symmetry.space_group_name_H-M   'P 1'
#
loop_
_entity.id
_entity.type
_entity.pdbx_description
1 polymer ?
#
loop_
_entity_poly.entity_id
_entity_poly.type
_entity_poly.pdbx_seq_one_letter_code
_entity_poly.pdbx_strand_id
1 'polypeptide(L)'
;MLVNHTSVLERISFWAFLVGGLAGLAGTLAIAIASGALSRDLVITTVSTLASAIILAIGFRWSPLVSALLGGYNLYLVSVEPYVVESLIHPKTDPQGGFAHFVGVVIITAIAIIAFGGSVGAAVQNYRQGNWQSRQAPRWLPAALSLVVGLVMGAIFIGAITQETVAAGTTYTNGVPTVHMGAGSFLQTSVTITKGSKLMLLDDVAALHIL
;
A
#
# COMPACT_ATOMS: atom_id res chain seq x y z
N MET A 1 5.50 -28.44 -12.27
CA MET A 1 6.76 -29.01 -11.75
C MET A 1 7.91 -28.00 -11.99
N LEU A 2 7.88 -26.80 -11.38
CA LEU A 2 8.79 -25.69 -11.75
C LEU A 2 9.42 -24.91 -10.56
N VAL A 3 9.24 -25.34 -9.30
CA VAL A 3 9.71 -24.56 -8.12
C VAL A 3 10.98 -25.14 -7.45
N ASN A 4 11.51 -26.28 -7.93
CA ASN A 4 12.48 -27.06 -7.15
C ASN A 4 13.91 -26.50 -7.09
N HIS A 5 14.25 -25.44 -7.82
CA HIS A 5 15.60 -24.85 -7.81
C HIS A 5 15.70 -23.41 -7.27
N THR A 6 14.62 -22.82 -6.76
CA THR A 6 14.59 -21.42 -6.28
C THR A 6 15.02 -21.28 -4.81
N SER A 7 15.68 -20.17 -4.48
CA SER A 7 16.10 -19.87 -3.09
C SER A 7 14.89 -19.62 -2.18
N VAL A 8 15.07 -19.73 -0.85
CA VAL A 8 13.99 -19.45 0.10
C VAL A 8 13.47 -18.01 -0.04
N LEU A 9 14.35 -17.05 -0.31
CA LEU A 9 13.98 -15.66 -0.53
C LEU A 9 13.20 -15.46 -1.84
N GLU A 10 13.58 -16.14 -2.92
CA GLU A 10 12.83 -16.12 -4.19
C GLU A 10 11.42 -16.67 -3.99
N ARG A 11 11.26 -17.76 -3.22
CA ARG A 11 9.95 -18.35 -2.92
C ARG A 11 9.07 -17.43 -2.08
N ILE A 12 9.62 -16.83 -1.03
CA ILE A 12 8.89 -15.87 -0.19
C ILE A 12 8.43 -14.69 -1.05
N SER A 13 9.31 -14.16 -1.89
CA SER A 13 9.00 -13.04 -2.79
C SER A 13 7.91 -13.42 -3.79
N PHE A 14 8.01 -14.61 -4.38
CA PHE A 14 7.00 -15.13 -5.30
C PHE A 14 5.62 -15.17 -4.64
N TRP A 15 5.53 -15.75 -3.44
CA TRP A 15 4.26 -15.82 -2.72
C TRP A 15 3.74 -14.45 -2.30
N ALA A 16 4.63 -13.55 -1.85
CA ALA A 16 4.24 -12.19 -1.50
C ALA A 16 3.69 -11.43 -2.71
N PHE A 17 4.36 -11.50 -3.87
CA PHE A 17 3.85 -10.90 -5.11
C PHE A 17 2.55 -11.53 -5.60
N LEU A 18 2.41 -12.86 -5.48
CA LEU A 18 1.19 -13.54 -5.90
C LEU A 18 0.00 -13.14 -5.02
N VAL A 19 0.17 -13.19 -3.70
CA VAL A 19 -0.89 -12.79 -2.76
C VAL A 19 -1.21 -11.30 -2.93
N GLY A 20 -0.20 -10.44 -3.03
CA GLY A 20 -0.39 -9.01 -3.28
C GLY A 20 -1.10 -8.73 -4.61
N GLY A 21 -0.74 -9.43 -5.68
CA GLY A 21 -1.37 -9.29 -6.98
C GLY A 21 -2.82 -9.79 -7.02
N LEU A 22 -3.13 -10.88 -6.33
CA LEU A 22 -4.51 -11.36 -6.18
C LEU A 22 -5.37 -10.41 -5.35
N ALA A 23 -4.81 -9.85 -4.27
CA ALA A 23 -5.49 -8.83 -3.47
C ALA A 23 -5.72 -7.54 -4.28
N GLY A 24 -4.72 -7.09 -5.04
CA GLY A 24 -4.83 -5.94 -5.95
C GLY A 24 -5.89 -6.16 -7.03
N LEU A 25 -5.96 -7.38 -7.60
CA LEU A 25 -7.00 -7.74 -8.56
C LEU A 25 -8.39 -7.65 -7.94
N ALA A 26 -8.59 -8.21 -6.75
CA ALA A 26 -9.85 -8.13 -6.03
C ALA A 26 -10.24 -6.68 -5.72
N GLY A 27 -9.30 -5.86 -5.26
CA GLY A 27 -9.50 -4.44 -5.01
C GLY A 27 -9.86 -3.65 -6.27
N THR A 28 -9.14 -3.92 -7.38
CA THR A 28 -9.39 -3.26 -8.67
C THR A 28 -10.80 -3.58 -9.18
N LEU A 29 -11.22 -4.84 -9.06
CA LEU A 29 -12.58 -5.26 -9.42
C LEU A 29 -13.63 -4.64 -8.51
N ALA A 30 -13.40 -4.61 -7.19
CA ALA A 30 -14.33 -4.00 -6.25
C ALA A 30 -14.55 -2.52 -6.54
N ILE A 31 -13.48 -1.76 -6.80
CA ILE A 31 -13.58 -0.34 -7.17
C ILE A 31 -14.28 -0.17 -8.52
N ALA A 32 -13.96 -1.00 -9.52
CA ALA A 32 -14.61 -0.94 -10.83
C ALA A 32 -16.12 -1.17 -10.73
N ILE A 33 -16.55 -2.11 -9.89
CA ILE A 33 -17.97 -2.42 -9.66
C ILE A 33 -18.65 -1.26 -8.91
N ALA A 34 -18.02 -0.71 -7.88
CA ALA A 34 -18.62 0.32 -7.04
C ALA A 34 -18.67 1.70 -7.71
N SER A 35 -17.61 2.07 -8.43
CA SER A 35 -17.46 3.41 -9.03
C SER A 35 -17.80 3.47 -10.53
N GLY A 36 -17.90 2.32 -11.20
CA GLY A 36 -18.05 2.25 -12.65
C GLY A 36 -16.77 2.60 -13.43
N ALA A 37 -15.65 2.86 -12.75
CA ALA A 37 -14.38 3.25 -13.35
C ALA A 37 -13.21 2.45 -12.78
N LEU A 38 -12.17 2.25 -13.59
CA LEU A 38 -10.93 1.61 -13.15
C LEU A 38 -9.98 2.67 -12.57
N SER A 39 -9.47 2.42 -11.37
CA SER A 39 -8.34 3.18 -10.84
C SER A 39 -7.07 2.81 -11.60
N ARG A 40 -6.46 3.81 -12.25
CA ARG A 40 -5.22 3.64 -13.03
C ARG A 40 -4.10 3.08 -12.16
N ASP A 41 -3.92 3.61 -10.96
CA ASP A 41 -2.81 3.26 -10.09
C ASP A 41 -2.97 1.84 -9.53
N LEU A 42 -4.19 1.46 -9.15
CA LEU A 42 -4.49 0.08 -8.75
C LEU A 42 -4.25 -0.93 -9.87
N VAL A 43 -4.60 -0.59 -11.11
CA VAL A 43 -4.34 -1.44 -12.28
C VAL A 43 -2.83 -1.60 -12.48
N ILE A 44 -2.06 -0.52 -12.43
CA ILE A 44 -0.60 -0.56 -12.58
C ILE A 44 0.03 -1.42 -11.47
N THR A 45 -0.36 -1.22 -10.22
CA THR A 45 0.11 -2.01 -9.07
C THR A 45 -0.25 -3.49 -9.21
N THR A 46 -1.49 -3.80 -9.60
CA THR A 46 -1.96 -5.18 -9.80
C THR A 46 -1.20 -5.88 -10.92
N VAL A 47 -1.04 -5.23 -12.07
CA VAL A 47 -0.32 -5.82 -13.21
C VAL A 47 1.15 -6.03 -12.88
N SER A 48 1.80 -5.05 -12.24
CA SER A 48 3.23 -5.15 -11.92
C SER A 48 3.53 -6.19 -10.84
N THR A 49 2.66 -6.35 -9.83
CA THR A 49 2.79 -7.41 -8.81
C THR A 49 2.57 -8.80 -9.40
N LEU A 50 1.53 -8.99 -10.23
CA LEU A 50 1.31 -10.26 -10.93
C LEU A 50 2.45 -10.58 -11.92
N ALA A 51 2.92 -9.59 -12.67
CA ALA A 51 4.07 -9.75 -13.56
C ALA A 51 5.32 -10.18 -12.77
N SER A 52 5.56 -9.60 -11.60
CA SER A 52 6.68 -9.97 -10.73
C SER A 52 6.59 -11.43 -10.25
N ALA A 53 5.38 -11.91 -9.92
CA ALA A 53 5.15 -13.31 -9.57
C ALA A 53 5.44 -14.25 -10.76
N ILE A 54 4.99 -13.90 -11.97
CA ILE A 54 5.26 -14.67 -13.19
C ILE A 54 6.76 -14.70 -13.50
N ILE A 55 7.44 -13.55 -13.43
CA ILE A 55 8.88 -13.42 -13.66
C ILE A 55 9.67 -14.33 -12.71
N LEU A 56 9.32 -14.35 -11.43
CA LEU A 56 9.95 -15.22 -10.44
C LEU A 56 9.65 -16.70 -10.71
N ALA A 57 8.45 -17.04 -11.19
CA ALA A 57 8.09 -18.41 -11.56
C ALA A 57 8.89 -18.94 -12.76
N ILE A 58 9.29 -18.07 -13.69
CA ILE A 58 10.14 -18.45 -14.84
C ILE A 58 11.56 -18.82 -14.38
N GLY A 59 12.08 -18.17 -13.33
CA GLY A 59 13.32 -18.60 -12.66
C GLY A 59 14.62 -18.31 -13.42
N PHE A 60 14.65 -17.35 -14.35
CA PHE A 60 15.88 -16.95 -15.04
C PHE A 60 16.80 -16.09 -14.15
N ARG A 61 18.09 -15.99 -14.49
CA ARG A 61 19.14 -15.40 -13.61
C ARG A 61 18.87 -13.98 -13.11
N TRP A 62 18.13 -13.16 -13.87
CA TRP A 62 17.81 -11.78 -13.50
C TRP A 62 16.42 -11.62 -12.89
N SER A 63 15.64 -12.70 -12.75
CA SER A 63 14.26 -12.61 -12.29
C SER A 63 14.14 -11.89 -10.94
N PRO A 64 14.99 -12.11 -9.93
CA PRO A 64 14.84 -11.41 -8.66
C PRO A 64 15.24 -9.94 -8.74
N LEU A 65 16.17 -9.58 -9.64
CA LEU A 65 16.54 -8.19 -9.84
C LEU A 65 15.40 -7.42 -10.51
N VAL A 66 14.80 -7.97 -11.56
CA VAL A 66 13.66 -7.35 -12.25
C VAL A 66 12.48 -7.22 -11.28
N SER A 67 12.16 -8.27 -10.53
CA SER A 67 11.10 -8.22 -9.52
C SER A 67 11.42 -7.29 -8.35
N ALA A 68 12.69 -7.09 -7.99
CA ALA A 68 13.08 -6.08 -7.00
C ALA A 68 12.80 -4.66 -7.51
N LEU A 69 13.09 -4.36 -8.78
CA LEU A 69 12.77 -3.06 -9.37
C LEU A 69 11.26 -2.81 -9.41
N LEU A 70 10.48 -3.79 -9.85
CA LEU A 70 9.03 -3.71 -9.86
C LEU A 70 8.45 -3.59 -8.45
N GLY A 71 8.98 -4.35 -7.48
CA GLY A 71 8.60 -4.27 -6.08
C GLY A 71 8.93 -2.92 -5.45
N GLY A 72 10.09 -2.35 -5.76
CA GLY A 72 10.49 -1.03 -5.29
C GLY A 72 9.60 0.08 -5.87
N TYR A 73 9.25 -0.01 -7.15
CA TYR A 73 8.29 0.90 -7.76
C TYR A 73 6.90 0.80 -7.13
N ASN A 74 6.42 -0.42 -6.85
CA ASN A 74 5.15 -0.61 -6.13
C ASN A 74 5.18 -0.04 -4.73
N LEU A 75 6.27 -0.28 -3.99
CA LEU A 75 6.42 0.26 -2.64
C LEU A 75 6.46 1.80 -2.65
N TYR A 76 7.09 2.39 -3.66
CA TYR A 76 7.04 3.83 -3.90
C TYR A 76 5.60 4.30 -4.13
N LEU A 77 4.86 3.68 -5.05
CA LEU A 77 3.46 4.04 -5.32
C LEU A 77 2.61 3.98 -4.05
N VAL A 78 2.68 2.89 -3.28
CA VAL A 78 1.98 2.77 -1.99
C VAL A 78 2.35 3.89 -1.02
N SER A 79 3.60 4.34 -1.02
CA SER A 79 4.09 5.38 -0.09
C SER A 79 3.70 6.80 -0.49
N VAL A 80 3.39 7.05 -1.76
CA VAL A 80 3.02 8.38 -2.28
C VAL A 80 1.53 8.49 -2.61
N GLU A 81 0.80 7.38 -2.60
CA GLU A 81 -0.63 7.35 -2.92
C GLU A 81 -1.42 8.09 -1.83
N PRO A 82 -2.15 9.18 -2.17
CA PRO A 82 -2.85 9.99 -1.18
C PRO A 82 -3.86 9.21 -0.34
N TYR A 83 -4.56 8.24 -0.95
CA TYR A 83 -5.55 7.40 -0.26
C TYR A 83 -4.91 6.44 0.75
N VAL A 84 -3.70 5.95 0.49
CA VAL A 84 -2.95 5.12 1.45
C VAL A 84 -2.54 5.98 2.65
N VAL A 85 -2.02 7.18 2.39
CA VAL A 85 -1.61 8.11 3.45
C VAL A 85 -2.81 8.55 4.29
N GLU A 86 -3.94 8.90 3.66
CA GLU A 86 -5.17 9.29 4.35
C GLU A 86 -5.69 8.17 5.27
N SER A 87 -5.69 6.92 4.77
CA SER A 87 -6.07 5.73 5.54
C SER A 87 -5.18 5.51 6.76
N LEU A 88 -3.86 5.68 6.62
CA LEU A 88 -2.91 5.49 7.72
C LEU A 88 -3.02 6.56 8.81
N ILE A 89 -3.46 7.77 8.48
CA ILE A 89 -3.65 8.88 9.43
C ILE A 89 -5.02 8.81 10.12
N HIS A 90 -6.03 8.24 9.44
CA HIS A 90 -7.40 8.09 9.95
C HIS A 90 -7.80 6.62 10.08
N PRO A 91 -7.11 5.83 10.94
CA PRO A 91 -7.25 4.38 10.97
C PRO A 91 -8.66 3.88 11.29
N LYS A 92 -9.47 4.61 12.07
CA LYS A 92 -10.85 4.24 12.43
C LYS A 92 -11.89 4.82 11.50
N THR A 93 -11.74 6.10 11.15
CA THR A 93 -12.75 6.82 10.35
C THR A 93 -12.38 6.96 8.88
N ASP A 94 -11.41 6.17 8.42
CA ASP A 94 -10.99 6.05 7.03
C ASP A 94 -12.17 6.23 6.05
N PRO A 95 -12.17 7.31 5.25
CA PRO A 95 -13.27 7.62 4.34
C PRO A 95 -13.56 6.53 3.31
N GLN A 96 -12.58 5.67 3.03
CA GLN A 96 -12.65 4.66 1.95
C GLN A 96 -13.30 3.35 2.39
N GLY A 97 -13.52 3.14 3.69
CA GLY A 97 -14.12 1.90 4.20
C GLY A 97 -13.93 1.64 5.69
N GLY A 98 -13.60 2.69 6.45
CA GLY A 98 -13.34 2.63 7.88
C GLY A 98 -12.17 1.72 8.24
N PHE A 99 -12.20 1.22 9.48
CA PHE A 99 -11.13 0.39 10.03
C PHE A 99 -10.77 -0.84 9.19
N ALA A 100 -11.72 -1.42 8.44
CA ALA A 100 -11.43 -2.57 7.58
C ALA A 100 -10.51 -2.20 6.40
N HIS A 101 -10.71 -1.02 5.80
CA HIS A 101 -9.84 -0.53 4.74
C HIS A 101 -8.44 -0.25 5.27
N PHE A 102 -8.31 0.42 6.42
CA PHE A 102 -7.03 0.61 7.12
C PHE A 102 -6.27 -0.71 7.36
N VAL A 103 -6.94 -1.73 7.90
CA VAL A 103 -6.33 -3.05 8.10
C VAL A 103 -5.83 -3.64 6.78
N GLY A 104 -6.60 -3.51 5.71
CA GLY A 104 -6.21 -3.93 4.36
C GLY A 104 -4.95 -3.21 3.87
N VAL A 105 -4.89 -1.89 4.03
CA VAL A 105 -3.73 -1.05 3.66
C VAL A 105 -2.46 -1.48 4.41
N VAL A 106 -2.56 -1.71 5.72
CA VAL A 106 -1.42 -2.15 6.54
C VAL A 106 -0.91 -3.52 6.07
N ILE A 107 -1.80 -4.48 5.81
CA ILE A 107 -1.44 -5.82 5.36
C ILE A 107 -0.79 -5.78 3.97
N ILE A 108 -1.38 -5.05 3.02
CA ILE A 108 -0.85 -4.92 1.66
C ILE A 108 0.52 -4.25 1.66
N THR A 109 0.71 -3.21 2.48
CA THR A 109 2.00 -2.54 2.65
C THR A 109 3.07 -3.50 3.18
N ALA A 110 2.74 -4.31 4.18
CA ALA A 110 3.65 -5.32 4.70
C ALA A 110 4.00 -6.40 3.67
N ILE A 111 3.03 -6.86 2.88
CA ILE A 111 3.27 -7.79 1.77
C ILE A 111 4.21 -7.16 0.74
N ALA A 112 4.04 -5.89 0.39
CA ALA A 112 4.91 -5.17 -0.54
C ALA A 112 6.36 -5.07 0.00
N ILE A 113 6.53 -4.79 1.29
CA ILE A 113 7.85 -4.77 1.95
C ILE A 113 8.51 -6.15 1.89
N ILE A 114 7.76 -7.23 2.16
CA ILE A 114 8.27 -8.60 2.09
C ILE A 114 8.64 -8.97 0.65
N ALA A 115 7.79 -8.64 -0.33
CA ALA A 115 8.01 -8.92 -1.74
C ALA A 115 9.28 -8.23 -2.25
N PHE A 116 9.43 -6.94 -1.93
CA PHE A 116 10.60 -6.15 -2.28
C PHE A 116 11.86 -6.66 -1.58
N GLY A 117 11.84 -6.76 -0.24
CA GLY A 117 12.99 -7.17 0.57
C GLY A 117 13.46 -8.59 0.25
N GLY A 118 12.52 -9.51 0.03
CA GLY A 118 12.83 -10.85 -0.43
C GLY A 118 13.49 -10.86 -1.81
N SER A 119 13.03 -10.03 -2.75
CA SER A 119 13.57 -9.98 -4.11
C SER A 119 14.96 -9.37 -4.16
N VAL A 120 15.19 -8.30 -3.38
CA VAL A 120 16.53 -7.72 -3.18
C VAL A 120 17.46 -8.76 -2.57
N GLY A 121 17.05 -9.44 -1.50
CA GLY A 121 17.85 -10.46 -0.85
C GLY A 121 18.17 -11.64 -1.77
N ALA A 122 17.20 -12.07 -2.58
CA ALA A 122 17.38 -13.09 -3.61
C ALA A 122 18.34 -12.65 -4.71
N ALA A 123 18.23 -11.41 -5.20
CA ALA A 123 19.15 -10.86 -6.19
C ALA A 123 20.58 -10.85 -5.64
N VAL A 124 20.78 -10.38 -4.40
CA VAL A 124 22.09 -10.38 -3.73
C VAL A 124 22.64 -11.80 -3.58
N GLN A 125 21.82 -12.78 -3.18
CA GLN A 125 22.25 -14.19 -3.10
C GLN A 125 22.69 -14.73 -4.46
N ASN A 126 21.95 -14.40 -5.53
CA ASN A 126 22.28 -14.85 -6.89
C ASN A 126 23.61 -14.29 -7.40
N TYR A 127 23.94 -13.05 -7.08
CA TYR A 127 25.23 -12.47 -7.47
C TYR A 127 26.40 -12.92 -6.59
N ARG A 128 26.17 -13.18 -5.29
CA ARG A 128 27.24 -13.54 -4.36
C ARG A 128 27.63 -15.02 -4.40
N GLN A 129 26.68 -15.92 -4.64
CA GLN A 129 26.94 -17.34 -4.38
C GLN A 129 27.32 -18.18 -5.59
N GLY A 130 27.14 -17.73 -6.84
CA GLY A 130 27.67 -18.32 -8.08
C GLY A 130 27.25 -19.77 -8.43
N ASN A 131 27.05 -20.63 -7.44
CA ASN A 131 26.69 -22.03 -7.49
C ASN A 131 25.38 -22.26 -6.74
N TRP A 132 24.43 -22.89 -7.44
CA TRP A 132 23.05 -23.12 -7.04
C TRP A 132 22.88 -23.99 -5.77
N GLN A 133 23.95 -24.67 -5.32
CA GLN A 133 23.92 -25.62 -4.21
C GLN A 133 23.98 -25.00 -2.80
N SER A 134 24.19 -23.68 -2.64
CA SER A 134 24.38 -23.06 -1.32
C SER A 134 23.28 -22.07 -0.91
N ARG A 135 22.10 -22.15 -1.52
CA ARG A 135 20.93 -21.27 -1.27
C ARG A 135 20.23 -21.58 0.07
N GLN A 136 20.94 -21.45 1.19
CA GLN A 136 20.34 -21.58 2.53
C GLN A 136 19.58 -20.32 2.93
N ALA A 137 18.54 -20.49 3.76
CA ALA A 137 17.82 -19.37 4.35
C ALA A 137 18.77 -18.51 5.19
N PRO A 138 18.75 -17.17 5.05
CA PRO A 138 19.55 -16.30 5.91
C PRO A 138 19.12 -16.47 7.37
N ARG A 139 20.09 -16.48 8.30
CA ARG A 139 19.80 -16.60 9.75
C ARG A 139 18.96 -15.45 10.30
N TRP A 140 19.00 -14.28 9.66
CA TRP A 140 18.21 -13.11 10.04
C TRP A 140 16.78 -13.13 9.52
N LEU A 141 16.46 -14.01 8.55
CA LEU A 141 15.16 -14.03 7.89
C LEU A 141 13.99 -14.27 8.86
N PRO A 142 14.04 -15.24 9.80
CA PRO A 142 12.97 -15.42 10.77
C PRO A 142 12.75 -14.17 11.62
N ALA A 143 13.83 -13.55 12.12
CA ALA A 143 13.75 -12.33 12.92
C ALA A 143 13.14 -11.15 12.14
N ALA A 144 13.50 -10.98 10.86
CA ALA A 144 12.94 -9.94 10.01
C ALA A 144 11.44 -10.16 9.75
N LEU A 145 11.02 -11.39 9.47
CA LEU A 145 9.60 -11.72 9.30
C LEU A 145 8.81 -11.51 10.60
N SER A 146 9.37 -11.90 11.74
CA SER A 146 8.76 -11.63 13.05
C SER A 146 8.62 -10.13 13.33
N LEU A 147 9.61 -9.31 12.94
CA LEU A 147 9.52 -7.86 13.05
C LEU A 147 8.37 -7.32 12.21
N VAL A 148 8.26 -7.73 10.94
CA VAL A 148 7.17 -7.27 10.06
C VAL A 148 5.81 -7.66 10.63
N VAL A 149 5.64 -8.88 11.12
CA VAL A 149 4.39 -9.32 11.77
C VAL A 149 4.11 -8.49 13.02
N GLY A 150 5.12 -8.25 13.86
CA GLY A 150 4.98 -7.40 15.05
C GLY A 150 4.59 -5.97 14.72
N LEU A 151 5.15 -5.40 13.65
CA LEU A 151 4.81 -4.06 13.17
C LEU A 151 3.38 -4.02 12.65
N VAL A 152 2.95 -5.00 11.85
CA VAL A 152 1.57 -5.11 11.36
C VAL A 152 0.58 -5.19 12.51
N MET A 153 0.80 -6.12 13.45
CA MET A 153 -0.08 -6.28 14.61
C MET A 153 -0.08 -5.02 15.47
N GLY A 154 1.08 -4.41 15.71
CA GLY A 154 1.20 -3.16 16.46
C GLY A 154 0.46 -2.00 15.81
N ALA A 155 0.62 -1.82 14.50
CA ALA A 155 -0.08 -0.79 13.74
C ALA A 155 -1.60 -0.98 13.79
N ILE A 156 -2.08 -2.22 13.64
CA ILE A 156 -3.51 -2.56 13.74
C ILE A 156 -4.04 -2.27 15.15
N PHE A 157 -3.35 -2.69 16.20
CA PHE A 157 -3.77 -2.44 17.58
C PHE A 157 -3.75 -0.94 17.93
N ILE A 158 -2.72 -0.21 17.52
CA ILE A 158 -2.64 1.24 17.71
C ILE A 158 -3.79 1.92 16.97
N GLY A 159 -4.02 1.57 15.70
CA GLY A 159 -5.15 2.09 14.93
C GLY A 159 -6.50 1.81 15.61
N ALA A 160 -6.68 0.61 16.18
CA ALA A 160 -7.90 0.21 16.88
C ALA A 160 -8.17 1.00 18.18
N ILE A 161 -7.14 1.56 18.82
CA ILE A 161 -7.30 2.38 20.05
C ILE A 161 -7.21 3.88 19.78
N THR A 162 -6.71 4.30 18.61
CA THR A 162 -6.55 5.71 18.23
C THR A 162 -7.89 6.44 18.35
N GLN A 163 -7.88 7.63 18.93
CA GLN A 163 -9.04 8.52 18.94
C GLN A 163 -8.78 9.62 17.93
N GLU A 164 -9.59 9.65 16.88
CA GLU A 164 -9.46 10.67 15.85
C GLU A 164 -10.15 11.95 16.31
N THR A 165 -9.41 13.05 16.21
CA THR A 165 -9.93 14.38 16.54
C THR A 165 -10.64 14.91 15.31
N VAL A 166 -11.97 14.97 15.36
CA VAL A 166 -12.74 15.67 14.32
C VAL A 166 -12.51 17.16 14.52
N ALA A 167 -12.06 17.85 13.46
CA ALA A 167 -11.96 19.31 13.47
C ALA A 167 -13.36 19.90 13.69
N ALA A 168 -13.63 20.35 14.92
CA ALA A 168 -14.90 20.95 15.29
C ALA A 168 -14.84 22.46 15.07
N GLY A 169 -15.73 22.97 14.22
CA GLY A 169 -15.93 24.40 14.01
C GLY A 169 -15.49 24.92 12.65
N THR A 170 -15.93 26.13 12.33
CA THR A 170 -15.66 26.80 11.06
C THR A 170 -14.23 27.36 11.07
N THR A 171 -13.35 26.83 10.21
CA THR A 171 -12.03 27.41 9.96
C THR A 171 -12.13 28.61 9.03
N TYR A 172 -11.21 29.56 9.13
CA TYR A 172 -11.19 30.76 8.31
C TYR A 172 -9.81 30.97 7.69
N THR A 173 -9.77 31.26 6.39
CA THR A 173 -8.57 31.71 5.68
C THR A 173 -8.82 33.11 5.18
N ASN A 174 -8.01 34.07 5.61
CA ASN A 174 -8.18 35.49 5.26
C ASN A 174 -9.60 36.02 5.54
N GLY A 175 -10.24 35.55 6.61
CA GLY A 175 -11.59 35.95 7.02
C GLY A 175 -12.73 35.28 6.24
N VAL A 176 -12.44 34.36 5.33
CA VAL A 176 -13.45 33.58 4.60
C VAL A 176 -13.61 32.20 5.25
N PRO A 177 -14.84 31.75 5.57
CA PRO A 177 -15.09 30.38 5.99
C PRO A 177 -14.47 29.40 5.00
N THR A 178 -13.61 28.51 5.50
CA THR A 178 -12.82 27.58 4.69
C THR A 178 -13.11 26.16 5.13
N VAL A 179 -13.37 25.27 4.18
CA VAL A 179 -13.39 23.82 4.38
C VAL A 179 -12.19 23.24 3.65
N HIS A 180 -11.46 22.39 4.34
CA HIS A 180 -10.29 21.72 3.82
C HIS A 180 -10.69 20.36 3.24
N MET A 181 -10.17 20.04 2.06
CA MET A 181 -10.43 18.80 1.33
C MET A 181 -9.22 17.88 1.46
N GLY A 182 -9.44 16.70 2.05
CA GLY A 182 -8.54 15.54 2.01
C GLY A 182 -8.82 14.68 0.78
N ALA A 183 -8.05 13.60 0.56
CA ALA A 183 -8.07 12.85 -0.70
C ALA A 183 -9.44 12.24 -1.06
N GLY A 184 -10.25 11.86 -0.07
CA GLY A 184 -11.61 11.36 -0.28
C GLY A 184 -12.66 11.95 0.65
N SER A 185 -12.35 13.01 1.40
CA SER A 185 -13.23 13.55 2.43
C SER A 185 -13.02 15.04 2.68
N PHE A 186 -14.02 15.69 3.29
CA PHE A 186 -13.83 17.01 3.89
C PHE A 186 -13.33 16.84 5.33
N LEU A 187 -12.28 17.56 5.72
CA LEU A 187 -11.73 17.49 7.07
C LEU A 187 -12.74 17.98 8.12
N GLN A 188 -13.56 18.97 7.78
CA GLN A 188 -14.69 19.42 8.57
C GLN A 188 -15.95 18.69 8.11
N THR A 189 -16.56 17.90 9.00
CA THR A 189 -17.81 17.17 8.73
C THR A 189 -19.05 18.07 8.73
N SER A 190 -18.94 19.27 9.31
CA SER A 190 -19.98 20.29 9.26
C SER A 190 -19.38 21.68 9.42
N VAL A 191 -19.96 22.65 8.72
CA VAL A 191 -19.57 24.06 8.83
C VAL A 191 -20.82 24.92 8.91
N THR A 192 -20.85 25.83 9.89
CA THR A 192 -21.94 26.79 10.05
C THR A 192 -21.50 28.14 9.49
N ILE A 193 -22.27 28.68 8.56
CA ILE A 193 -22.03 29.98 7.92
C ILE A 193 -23.30 30.83 7.88
N THR A 194 -23.14 32.15 7.88
CA THR A 194 -24.25 33.10 7.72
C THR A 194 -24.79 33.09 6.30
N LYS A 195 -26.11 33.29 6.15
CA LYS A 195 -26.74 33.39 4.83
C LYS A 195 -26.05 34.46 3.97
N GLY A 196 -25.70 34.10 2.73
CA GLY A 196 -25.06 34.99 1.76
C GLY A 196 -23.53 35.09 1.87
N SER A 197 -22.90 34.41 2.82
CA SER A 197 -21.43 34.32 2.85
C SER A 197 -20.90 33.37 1.79
N LYS A 198 -19.67 33.62 1.33
CA LYS A 198 -18.91 32.69 0.50
C LYS A 198 -18.27 31.60 1.37
N LEU A 199 -18.20 30.39 0.82
CA LEU A 199 -17.43 29.27 1.37
C LEU A 199 -16.23 29.04 0.47
N MET A 200 -15.04 28.96 1.05
CA MET A 200 -13.83 28.58 0.34
C MET A 200 -13.59 27.09 0.55
N LEU A 201 -13.37 26.35 -0.53
CA LEU A 201 -12.90 24.97 -0.48
C LEU A 201 -11.40 25.01 -0.77
N LEU A 202 -10.58 24.60 0.19
CA LEU A 202 -9.14 24.51 0.04
C LEU A 202 -8.76 23.05 -0.19
N ASP A 203 -8.06 22.80 -1.29
CA ASP A 203 -7.55 21.48 -1.60
C ASP A 203 -6.18 21.30 -0.94
N ASP A 204 -6.11 20.45 0.08
CA ASP A 204 -4.87 20.20 0.82
C ASP A 204 -4.04 19.07 0.19
N VAL A 205 -4.57 18.40 -0.84
CA VAL A 205 -3.98 17.18 -1.40
C VAL A 205 -3.94 17.26 -2.92
N ALA A 206 -2.97 16.60 -3.55
CA ALA A 206 -2.89 16.49 -5.01
C ALA A 206 -3.88 15.43 -5.56
N ALA A 207 -5.15 15.49 -5.14
CA ALA A 207 -6.22 14.59 -5.59
C ALA A 207 -7.22 15.34 -6.48
N LEU A 208 -7.82 14.64 -7.45
CA LEU A 208 -8.85 15.25 -8.30
C LEU A 208 -10.18 15.30 -7.54
N HIS A 209 -10.64 16.50 -7.22
CA HIS A 209 -11.96 16.76 -6.64
C HIS A 209 -12.96 17.20 -7.71
N ILE A 210 -14.12 16.54 -7.78
CA ILE A 210 -15.26 16.96 -8.61
C ILE A 210 -16.37 17.38 -7.64
N LEU A 211 -16.77 18.66 -7.70
CA LEU A 211 -17.75 19.30 -6.80
C LEU A 211 -19.13 19.41 -7.44
#